data_AF-A0A2N6K557-F1
#
_entry.id   AF-A0A2N6K557-F1
#
_cell.length_a   1.000
_cell.length_b   1.000
_cell.length_c   1.000
_cell.angle_alpha   90.00
_cell.angle_beta   90.00
_cell.angle_gamma   90.00
#
_symmetry.space_group_name_H-M   'P 1'
#
loop_
_entity.id
_entity.type
_entity.pdbx_description
1 polymer ?
#
loop_
_entity_poly.entity_id
_entity_poly.type
_entity_poly.pdbx_seq_one_letter_code
_entity_poly.pdbx_strand_id
1 'polypeptide(L)'
;MAKKSQSPTISPKGNATKYLSYREAWTRIKLARQEGFFFEAITLEESIITDRLINYLVFVGEIKQPTEVYKYPNFYELIQSWKKLHPMPISAMGRSNLQEAVDQWRILRNKAIHGMVKSHPGSPTEAVDDFLAVAESAASEGEILARAVSEWCRKMKRQLESDRSSLSLDC
;
A
#
# COMPACT_ATOMS: atom_id res chain seq x y z
N MET A 1 -9.64 24.58 10.90
CA MET A 1 -10.37 23.33 10.52
C MET A 1 -9.42 22.44 9.74
N ALA A 2 -9.48 21.12 9.89
CA ALA A 2 -8.65 20.21 9.11
C ALA A 2 -9.05 20.26 7.62
N LYS A 3 -8.07 20.36 6.70
CA LYS A 3 -8.30 20.22 5.26
C LYS A 3 -8.79 18.77 5.01
N LYS A 4 -10.00 18.61 4.46
CA LYS A 4 -10.60 17.30 4.13
C LYS A 4 -10.89 17.21 2.64
N SER A 5 -10.97 15.99 2.13
CA SER A 5 -11.48 15.72 0.80
C SER A 5 -12.90 16.27 0.63
N GLN A 6 -13.16 16.88 -0.52
CA GLN A 6 -14.52 17.30 -0.89
C GLN A 6 -15.44 16.07 -0.96
N SER A 7 -16.73 16.25 -0.72
CA SER A 7 -17.71 15.17 -0.89
C SER A 7 -17.77 14.73 -2.36
N PRO A 8 -18.03 13.44 -2.65
CA PRO A 8 -18.29 12.98 -4.01
C PRO A 8 -19.62 13.54 -4.52
N THR A 9 -19.61 13.97 -5.79
CA THR A 9 -20.80 14.44 -6.51
C THR A 9 -21.78 13.29 -6.79
N ILE A 10 -21.29 12.05 -6.82
CA ILE A 10 -22.07 10.83 -7.05
C ILE A 10 -21.85 9.87 -5.89
N SER A 11 -22.93 9.34 -5.32
CA SER A 11 -22.85 8.35 -4.26
C SER A 11 -22.17 7.07 -4.76
N PRO A 12 -21.13 6.56 -4.06
CA PRO A 12 -20.43 5.36 -4.48
C PRO A 12 -21.34 4.12 -4.36
N LYS A 13 -21.28 3.22 -5.35
CA LYS A 13 -21.93 1.91 -5.25
C LYS A 13 -21.11 0.99 -4.34
N GLY A 14 -21.77 0.21 -3.48
CA GLY A 14 -21.13 -0.75 -2.57
C GLY A 14 -20.72 -0.14 -1.23
N ASN A 15 -19.54 -0.51 -0.70
CA ASN A 15 -19.06 -0.03 0.60
C ASN A 15 -18.63 1.44 0.55
N ALA A 16 -19.60 2.34 0.70
CA ALA A 16 -19.42 3.79 0.64
C ALA A 16 -18.40 4.31 1.66
N THR A 17 -18.41 3.78 2.88
CA THR A 17 -17.47 4.17 3.94
C THR A 17 -16.03 3.87 3.54
N LYS A 18 -15.75 2.66 3.04
CA LYS A 18 -14.41 2.28 2.57
C LYS A 18 -13.96 3.16 1.39
N TYR A 19 -14.86 3.46 0.46
CA TYR A 19 -14.56 4.39 -0.63
C TYR A 19 -14.16 5.78 -0.13
N LEU A 20 -14.93 6.36 0.80
CA LEU A 20 -14.65 7.68 1.36
C LEU A 20 -13.32 7.72 2.13
N SER A 21 -13.01 6.67 2.92
CA SER A 21 -11.72 6.57 3.62
C SER A 21 -10.54 6.54 2.65
N TYR A 22 -10.64 5.78 1.56
CA TYR A 22 -9.61 5.75 0.53
C TYR A 22 -9.45 7.10 -0.18
N ARG A 23 -10.56 7.77 -0.48
CA ARG A 23 -10.53 9.11 -1.09
C ARG A 23 -9.82 10.12 -0.18
N GLU A 24 -10.13 10.10 1.11
CA GLU A 24 -9.48 10.95 2.10
C GLU A 24 -7.97 10.63 2.19
N ALA A 25 -7.60 9.35 2.24
CA ALA A 25 -6.19 8.93 2.27
C ALA A 25 -5.40 9.47 1.05
N TRP A 26 -5.94 9.32 -0.16
CA TRP A 26 -5.29 9.86 -1.37
C TRP A 26 -5.21 11.39 -1.37
N THR A 27 -6.21 12.07 -0.80
CA THR A 27 -6.19 13.54 -0.66
C THR A 27 -5.08 13.98 0.28
N ARG A 28 -4.94 13.29 1.42
CA ARG A 28 -3.90 13.56 2.41
C ARG A 28 -2.51 13.24 1.88
N ILE A 29 -2.31 12.12 1.18
CA ILE A 29 -1.03 11.81 0.52
C ILE A 29 -0.61 12.96 -0.39
N LYS A 30 -1.52 13.44 -1.25
CA LYS A 30 -1.23 14.54 -2.17
C LYS A 30 -0.83 15.83 -1.41
N LEU A 31 -1.61 16.22 -0.41
CA LEU A 31 -1.33 17.43 0.38
C LEU A 31 -0.02 17.29 1.16
N ALA A 32 0.21 16.15 1.80
CA ALA A 32 1.40 15.86 2.57
C ALA A 32 2.66 15.95 1.69
N ARG A 33 2.64 15.38 0.49
CA ARG A 33 3.75 15.51 -0.47
C ARG A 33 3.97 16.95 -0.94
N GLN A 34 2.89 17.69 -1.20
CA GLN A 34 2.98 19.10 -1.63
C GLN A 34 3.55 20.03 -0.56
N GLU A 35 3.27 19.76 0.71
CA GLU A 35 3.63 20.60 1.84
C GLU A 35 4.90 20.08 2.58
N GLY A 36 5.56 19.05 2.06
CA GLY A 36 6.78 18.47 2.65
C GLY A 36 6.57 17.56 3.88
N PHE A 37 5.33 17.17 4.19
CA PHE A 37 5.00 16.26 5.29
C PHE A 37 5.10 14.78 4.87
N PHE A 38 6.27 14.35 4.38
CA PHE A 38 6.45 13.04 3.76
C PHE A 38 6.08 11.84 4.64
N PHE A 39 6.15 11.96 5.97
CA PHE A 39 5.80 10.85 6.87
C PHE A 39 4.31 10.51 6.85
N GLU A 40 3.43 11.52 6.72
CA GLU A 40 2.00 11.28 6.60
C GLU A 40 1.70 10.53 5.29
N ALA A 41 2.35 10.94 4.19
CA ALA A 41 2.22 10.27 2.90
C ALA A 41 2.65 8.79 2.98
N ILE A 42 3.87 8.54 3.46
CA ILE A 42 4.43 7.19 3.63
C ILE A 42 3.51 6.29 4.47
N THR A 43 3.00 6.81 5.59
CA THR A 43 2.14 6.05 6.50
C THR A 43 0.82 5.64 5.82
N LEU A 44 0.22 6.56 5.06
CA LEU A 44 -1.02 6.29 4.33
C LEU A 44 -0.80 5.35 3.15
N GLU A 45 0.33 5.46 2.44
CA GLU A 45 0.72 4.56 1.36
C GLU A 45 0.90 3.12 1.86
N GLU A 46 1.60 2.93 2.98
CA GLU A 46 1.73 1.61 3.62
C GLU A 46 0.36 1.03 4.00
N SER A 47 -0.50 1.85 4.60
CA SER A 47 -1.85 1.43 4.99
C SER A 47 -2.67 0.97 3.79
N ILE A 48 -2.57 1.69 2.66
CA ILE A 48 -3.24 1.32 1.40
C ILE A 48 -2.69 -0.01 0.86
N ILE A 49 -1.37 -0.17 0.75
CA ILE A 49 -0.76 -1.40 0.24
C ILE A 49 -1.15 -2.58 1.14
N THR A 50 -1.06 -2.40 2.46
CA THR A 50 -1.41 -3.40 3.47
C THR A 50 -2.87 -3.85 3.35
N ASP A 51 -3.84 -2.92 3.31
CA ASP A 51 -5.26 -3.28 3.15
C ASP A 51 -5.52 -3.99 1.82
N ARG A 52 -4.83 -3.60 0.74
CA ARG A 52 -4.99 -4.25 -0.58
C ARG A 52 -4.42 -5.66 -0.60
N LEU A 53 -3.26 -5.90 0.02
CA LEU A 53 -2.68 -7.23 0.14
C LEU A 53 -3.52 -8.11 1.05
N ILE A 54 -3.94 -7.63 2.22
CA ILE A 54 -4.85 -8.36 3.13
C ILE A 54 -6.10 -8.78 2.38
N ASN A 55 -6.76 -7.83 1.70
CA ASN A 55 -8.01 -8.11 1.02
C ASN A 55 -7.85 -9.14 -0.10
N TYR A 56 -6.72 -9.13 -0.80
CA TYR A 56 -6.41 -10.12 -1.83
C TYR A 56 -6.06 -11.49 -1.24
N LEU A 57 -5.16 -11.56 -0.27
CA LEU A 57 -4.69 -12.80 0.35
C LEU A 57 -5.79 -13.53 1.11
N VAL A 58 -6.71 -12.80 1.76
CA VAL A 58 -7.93 -13.39 2.34
C VAL A 58 -8.83 -13.97 1.26
N PHE A 59 -9.02 -13.26 0.15
CA PHE A 59 -9.93 -13.67 -0.92
C PHE A 59 -9.48 -14.97 -1.63
N VAL A 60 -8.17 -15.15 -1.78
CA VAL A 60 -7.58 -16.38 -2.36
C VAL A 60 -7.33 -17.47 -1.32
N GLY A 61 -7.61 -17.20 -0.05
CA GLY A 61 -7.47 -18.18 1.04
C GLY A 61 -6.04 -18.41 1.56
N GLU A 62 -5.07 -17.58 1.16
CA GLU A 62 -3.68 -17.69 1.64
C GLU A 62 -3.55 -17.30 3.12
N ILE A 63 -4.35 -16.33 3.57
CA ILE A 63 -4.43 -15.95 4.98
C ILE A 63 -5.88 -15.99 5.47
N LYS A 64 -6.06 -16.28 6.76
CA LYS A 64 -7.38 -16.25 7.38
C LYS A 64 -7.82 -14.83 7.70
N GLN A 65 -9.13 -14.59 7.67
CA GLN A 65 -9.71 -13.37 8.22
C GLN A 65 -9.81 -13.51 9.75
N PRO A 66 -9.05 -12.72 10.54
CA PRO A 66 -9.17 -12.71 11.99
C PRO A 66 -10.45 -11.99 12.43
N THR A 67 -10.79 -12.15 13.71
CA THR A 67 -11.93 -11.45 14.34
C THR A 67 -11.68 -9.96 14.55
N GLU A 68 -10.40 -9.55 14.64
CA GLU A 68 -9.99 -8.18 14.92
C GLU A 68 -9.01 -7.68 13.85
N VAL A 69 -9.18 -6.43 13.43
CA VAL A 69 -8.40 -5.83 12.32
C VAL A 69 -6.90 -5.76 12.63
N TYR A 70 -6.50 -5.58 13.88
CA TYR A 70 -5.09 -5.46 14.25
C TYR A 70 -4.36 -6.82 14.37
N LYS A 71 -5.08 -7.93 14.16
CA LYS A 71 -4.52 -9.30 14.17
C LYS A 71 -4.10 -9.80 12.78
N TYR A 72 -4.22 -8.97 11.74
CA TYR A 72 -3.65 -9.32 10.44
C TYR A 72 -2.10 -9.37 10.51
N PRO A 73 -1.45 -10.17 9.64
CA PRO A 73 0.00 -10.21 9.55
C PRO A 73 0.58 -8.81 9.28
N ASN A 74 1.80 -8.58 9.77
CA ASN A 74 2.49 -7.31 9.54
C ASN A 74 2.89 -7.14 8.07
N PHE A 75 3.31 -5.93 7.70
CA PHE A 75 3.59 -5.62 6.29
C PHE A 75 4.64 -6.53 5.65
N TYR A 76 5.70 -6.90 6.38
CA TYR A 76 6.71 -7.84 5.88
C TYR A 76 6.11 -9.22 5.63
N GLU A 77 5.35 -9.76 6.59
CA GLU A 77 4.70 -11.07 6.48
C GLU A 77 3.74 -11.13 5.29
N LEU A 78 2.96 -10.07 5.04
CA LEU A 78 2.06 -9.97 3.89
C LEU A 78 2.82 -10.01 2.56
N ILE A 79 3.95 -9.31 2.46
CA ILE A 79 4.81 -9.36 1.27
C ILE A 79 5.36 -10.78 1.06
N GLN A 80 5.80 -11.45 2.12
CA GLN A 80 6.30 -12.83 2.02
C GLN A 80 5.20 -13.81 1.60
N SER A 81 4.00 -13.73 2.18
CA SER A 81 2.84 -14.52 1.73
C SER A 81 2.51 -14.24 0.26
N TRP A 82 2.57 -12.97 -0.17
CA TRP A 82 2.32 -12.60 -1.56
C TRP A 82 3.37 -13.15 -2.53
N LYS A 83 4.66 -13.08 -2.18
CA LYS A 83 5.78 -13.68 -2.95
C LYS A 83 5.68 -15.20 -3.01
N LYS A 84 5.30 -15.85 -1.90
CA LYS A 84 5.11 -17.31 -1.84
C LYS A 84 3.96 -17.76 -2.73
N LEU A 85 2.83 -17.05 -2.69
CA LEU A 85 1.66 -17.37 -3.49
C LEU A 85 1.90 -17.15 -4.99
N HIS A 86 2.67 -16.11 -5.34
CA HIS A 86 3.03 -15.77 -6.72
C HIS A 86 4.55 -15.82 -6.90
N PRO A 87 5.15 -16.99 -7.10
CA PRO A 87 6.60 -17.12 -7.17
C PRO A 87 7.22 -16.44 -8.42
N MET A 88 6.40 -16.16 -9.43
CA MET A 88 6.83 -15.49 -10.66
C MET A 88 6.66 -13.97 -10.58
N PRO A 89 7.62 -13.19 -11.14
CA PRO A 89 7.54 -11.74 -11.14
C PRO A 89 6.22 -11.21 -11.69
N ILE A 90 5.54 -10.41 -10.88
CA ILE A 90 4.33 -9.72 -11.31
C ILE A 90 4.73 -8.44 -12.06
N SER A 91 4.44 -8.40 -13.36
CA SER A 91 4.56 -7.17 -14.14
C SER A 91 3.31 -6.31 -14.02
N ALA A 92 3.45 -5.08 -13.52
CA ALA A 92 2.33 -4.15 -13.32
C ALA A 92 2.80 -2.69 -13.32
N MET A 93 2.03 -1.80 -13.94
CA MET A 93 2.31 -0.35 -14.03
C MET A 93 3.77 -0.01 -14.39
N GLY A 94 4.35 -0.68 -15.38
CA GLY A 94 5.73 -0.43 -15.82
C GLY A 94 6.82 -1.00 -14.91
N ARG A 95 6.47 -1.74 -13.85
CA ARG A 95 7.41 -2.52 -13.05
C ARG A 95 7.49 -3.94 -13.58
N SER A 96 8.71 -4.45 -13.79
CA SER A 96 8.95 -5.85 -14.18
C SER A 96 8.69 -6.83 -13.05
N ASN A 97 8.88 -6.40 -11.80
CA ASN A 97 8.59 -7.17 -10.60
C ASN A 97 8.01 -6.26 -9.51
N LEU A 98 6.69 -6.21 -9.44
CA LEU A 98 5.98 -5.39 -8.45
C LEU A 98 6.23 -5.86 -7.02
N GLN A 99 6.34 -7.16 -6.78
CA GLN A 99 6.54 -7.71 -5.43
C GLN A 99 7.89 -7.30 -4.87
N GLU A 100 8.93 -7.38 -5.70
CA GLU A 100 10.26 -6.95 -5.32
C GLU A 100 10.31 -5.43 -5.11
N ALA A 101 9.67 -4.65 -5.98
CA ALA A 101 9.60 -3.20 -5.80
C ALA A 101 8.93 -2.80 -4.47
N VAL A 102 7.86 -3.49 -4.05
CA VAL A 102 7.21 -3.25 -2.74
C VAL A 102 8.12 -3.65 -1.57
N ASP A 103 8.88 -4.73 -1.68
CA ASP A 103 9.80 -5.14 -0.61
C ASP A 103 11.01 -4.18 -0.49
N GLN A 104 11.55 -3.72 -1.62
CA GLN A 104 12.59 -2.69 -1.64
C GLN A 104 12.07 -1.37 -1.06
N TRP A 105 10.83 -0.99 -1.42
CA TRP A 105 10.20 0.17 -0.82
C TRP A 105 9.98 0.02 0.68
N ARG A 106 9.62 -1.17 1.20
CA ARG A 106 9.56 -1.41 2.65
C ARG A 106 10.89 -1.08 3.34
N ILE A 107 12.02 -1.44 2.73
CA ILE A 107 13.36 -1.14 3.26
C ILE A 107 13.62 0.37 3.23
N LEU A 108 13.35 1.03 2.10
CA LEU A 108 13.48 2.48 1.95
C LEU A 108 12.61 3.23 2.96
N ARG A 109 11.35 2.81 3.10
CA ARG A 109 10.39 3.34 4.07
C ARG A 109 10.88 3.21 5.50
N ASN A 110 11.45 2.06 5.87
CA ASN A 110 12.02 1.89 7.20
C ASN A 110 13.20 2.83 7.44
N LYS A 111 14.04 3.08 6.42
CA LYS A 111 15.08 4.11 6.50
C LYS A 111 14.44 5.49 6.69
N ALA A 112 13.45 5.86 5.90
CA ALA A 112 12.77 7.16 5.97
C ALA A 112 12.05 7.40 7.31
N ILE A 113 11.40 6.39 7.92
CA ILE A 113 10.68 6.59 9.18
C ILE A 113 11.61 6.66 10.38
N HIS A 114 12.74 5.94 10.36
CA HIS A 114 13.64 5.87 11.51
C HIS A 114 14.83 6.83 11.41
N GLY A 115 15.21 7.24 10.19
CA GLY A 115 16.47 7.93 9.91
C GLY A 115 16.61 9.33 10.52
N MET A 116 15.50 10.01 10.83
CA MET A 116 15.56 11.41 11.29
C MET A 116 16.32 11.57 12.61
N VAL A 117 16.22 10.56 13.47
CA VAL A 117 16.77 10.59 14.84
C VAL A 117 17.65 9.39 15.15
N LYS A 118 17.53 8.29 14.41
CA LYS A 118 18.24 7.04 14.72
C LYS A 118 19.63 7.06 14.08
N SER A 119 20.67 6.97 14.90
CA SER A 119 22.05 6.70 14.49
C SER A 119 22.62 5.51 15.25
N HIS A 120 23.80 5.02 14.83
CA HIS A 120 24.56 4.10 15.65
C HIS A 120 25.01 4.81 16.94
N PRO A 121 25.02 4.14 18.10
CA PRO A 121 25.53 4.74 19.34
C PRO A 121 26.93 5.35 19.13
N GLY A 122 27.07 6.64 19.45
CA GLY A 122 28.33 7.37 19.28
C GLY A 122 28.63 7.87 17.87
N SER A 123 27.74 7.65 16.90
CA SER A 123 27.86 8.19 15.53
C SER A 123 26.91 9.37 15.30
N PRO A 124 27.29 10.36 14.47
CA PRO A 124 26.38 11.41 14.02
C PRO A 124 25.15 10.83 13.31
N THR A 125 24.02 11.50 13.44
CA THR A 125 22.83 11.29 12.60
C THR A 125 23.09 11.78 11.18
N GLU A 126 22.34 11.25 10.21
CA GLU A 126 22.34 11.73 8.82
C GLU A 126 21.98 13.23 8.78
N ALA A 127 22.52 13.98 7.82
CA ALA A 127 22.16 15.38 7.66
C ALA A 127 20.66 15.52 7.37
N VAL A 128 20.04 16.57 7.90
CA VAL A 128 18.58 16.76 7.80
C VAL A 128 18.11 16.80 6.34
N ASP A 129 18.86 17.47 5.45
CA ASP A 129 18.50 17.58 4.04
C ASP A 129 18.60 16.24 3.30
N ASP A 130 19.65 15.46 3.56
CA ASP A 130 19.81 14.11 3.01
C ASP A 130 18.69 13.18 3.48
N PHE A 131 18.31 13.30 4.76
CA PHE A 131 17.20 12.57 5.32
C PHE A 131 15.86 12.96 4.67
N LEU A 132 15.60 14.26 4.49
CA LEU A 132 14.38 14.74 3.84
C LEU A 132 14.29 14.29 2.39
N ALA A 133 15.41 14.25 1.66
CA ALA A 133 15.47 13.70 0.31
C ALA A 133 15.11 12.20 0.27
N VAL A 134 15.56 11.42 1.26
CA VAL A 134 15.17 10.01 1.42
C VAL A 134 13.67 9.89 1.70
N ALA A 135 13.12 10.74 2.57
CA ALA A 135 11.70 10.73 2.89
C ALA A 135 10.82 11.14 1.68
N GLU A 136 11.24 12.13 0.91
CA GLU A 136 10.57 12.53 -0.33
C GLU A 136 10.58 11.41 -1.37
N SER A 137 11.73 10.74 -1.55
CA SER A 137 11.87 9.59 -2.44
C SER A 137 10.95 8.45 -2.00
N ALA A 138 10.93 8.13 -0.70
CA ALA A 138 10.06 7.10 -0.14
C ALA A 138 8.57 7.40 -0.35
N ALA A 139 8.12 8.65 -0.12
CA ALA A 139 6.74 9.05 -0.35
C ALA A 139 6.37 8.99 -1.85
N SER A 140 7.26 9.48 -2.72
CA SER A 140 7.01 9.49 -4.16
C SER A 140 6.90 8.08 -4.74
N GLU A 141 7.79 7.18 -4.31
CA GLU A 141 7.79 5.78 -4.71
C GLU A 141 6.60 5.01 -4.11
N GLY A 142 6.26 5.29 -2.85
CA GLY A 142 5.16 4.65 -2.14
C GLY A 142 3.82 4.93 -2.79
N GLU A 143 3.56 6.16 -3.24
CA GLU A 143 2.35 6.49 -4.00
C GLU A 143 2.23 5.65 -5.28
N ILE A 144 3.33 5.53 -6.05
CA ILE A 144 3.36 4.75 -7.30
C ILE A 144 3.01 3.30 -7.01
N LEU A 145 3.65 2.71 -6.00
CA LEU A 145 3.43 1.31 -5.62
C LEU A 145 2.05 1.07 -5.03
N ALA A 146 1.53 1.98 -4.22
CA ALA A 146 0.18 1.90 -3.67
C ALA A 146 -0.89 1.88 -4.78
N ARG A 147 -0.69 2.64 -5.85
CA ARG A 147 -1.54 2.60 -7.04
C ARG A 147 -1.40 1.28 -7.79
N ALA A 148 -0.16 0.84 -8.05
CA ALA A 148 0.13 -0.40 -8.77
C ALA A 148 -0.45 -1.64 -8.08
N VAL A 149 -0.25 -1.77 -6.76
CA VAL A 149 -0.83 -2.85 -5.96
C VAL A 149 -2.35 -2.77 -5.94
N SER A 150 -2.93 -1.57 -5.78
CA SER A 150 -4.38 -1.40 -5.79
C SER A 150 -5.01 -1.89 -7.10
N GLU A 151 -4.41 -1.53 -8.24
CA GLU A 151 -4.90 -1.97 -9.54
C GLU A 151 -4.68 -3.45 -9.79
N TRP A 152 -3.51 -3.97 -9.45
CA TRP A 152 -3.20 -5.39 -9.60
C TRP A 152 -4.17 -6.25 -8.78
N CYS A 153 -4.37 -5.96 -7.48
CA CYS A 153 -5.31 -6.69 -6.63
C CYS A 153 -6.74 -6.63 -7.19
N ARG A 154 -7.16 -5.46 -7.68
CA ARG A 154 -8.48 -5.26 -8.31
C ARG A 154 -8.64 -6.11 -9.57
N LYS A 155 -7.61 -6.16 -10.43
CA LYS A 155 -7.61 -6.96 -11.67
C LYS A 155 -7.70 -8.46 -11.33
N MET A 156 -6.87 -8.93 -10.41
CA MET A 156 -6.82 -10.35 -10.03
C MET A 156 -8.15 -10.83 -9.45
N LYS A 157 -8.78 -10.04 -8.57
CA LYS A 157 -10.09 -10.39 -8.01
C LYS A 157 -11.16 -10.55 -9.07
N ARG A 158 -11.26 -9.58 -9.99
CA ARG A 158 -12.24 -9.65 -11.10
C ARG A 158 -12.02 -10.86 -11.99
N GLN A 159 -10.76 -11.17 -12.30
CA GLN A 159 -10.43 -12.34 -13.12
C GLN A 159 -10.90 -13.62 -12.42
N LEU A 160 -10.54 -13.80 -11.14
CA LEU A 160 -10.96 -14.96 -10.35
C LEU A 160 -12.49 -15.07 -10.17
N GLU A 161 -13.18 -13.94 -10.01
CA GLU A 161 -14.66 -13.92 -9.94
C GLU A 161 -15.29 -14.32 -11.28
N SER A 162 -14.73 -13.84 -12.39
CA SER A 162 -15.16 -14.21 -13.74
C SER A 162 -14.96 -15.71 -13.97
N ASP A 163 -13.77 -16.23 -13.66
CA ASP A 163 -13.41 -17.64 -13.85
C ASP A 163 -14.32 -18.57 -13.03
N ARG A 164 -14.63 -18.19 -11.77
CA ARG A 164 -15.58 -18.92 -10.91
C ARG A 164 -17.01 -18.91 -11.47
N SER A 165 -17.44 -17.79 -12.04
CA SER A 165 -18.78 -17.67 -12.62
C SER A 165 -18.92 -18.52 -13.89
N SER A 166 -17.89 -18.57 -14.74
CA SER A 166 -17.88 -19.43 -15.92
C SER A 166 -17.92 -20.92 -15.57
N LEU A 167 -17.17 -21.36 -14.56
CA LEU A 167 -17.17 -22.76 -14.12
C LEU A 167 -18.51 -23.20 -13.50
N SER A 168 -19.32 -22.27 -12.98
CA SER A 168 -20.65 -22.58 -12.42
C SER A 168 -21.77 -22.68 -13.45
N LEU A 169 -21.56 -22.22 -14.68
CA LEU A 169 -22.54 -22.26 -15.78
C LEU A 169 -22.39 -23.51 -16.66
N ASP A 170 -21.29 -24.24 -16.52
CA ASP A 170 -20.98 -25.46 -17.28
C ASP A 170 -21.34 -26.76 -16.51
N CYS A 171 -22.03 -26.67 -15.37
CA CYS A 171 -22.49 -27.78 -14.54
C CYS A 171 -24.03 -27.90 -14.50
#